data_AF-A0A9P7VU93-F1
#
_entry.id   AF-A0A9P7VU93-F1
#
_cell.length_a   1.000
_cell.length_b   1.000
_cell.length_c   1.000
_cell.angle_alpha   90.00
_cell.angle_beta   90.00
_cell.angle_gamma   90.00
#
_symmetry.space_group_name_H-M   'P 1'
#
loop_
_entity.id
_entity.type
_entity.pdbx_description
1 polymer ?
#
loop_
_entity_poly.entity_id
_entity_poly.type
_entity_poly.pdbx_seq_one_letter_code
_entity_poly.pdbx_strand_id
1 'polypeptide(L)'
;MLALRPGKIRTSQIIFKECQSAIEFHSSLSAPHSPNCLPPIAKSPSSRRQEGTLTKDRRPREAVRGKTRVHTTLQKNNPLTKDQAPPPTTNLVHSHPIPYELPDPRATADLPTAGDEFPYDKFTRSGETLVKLPTGSATPFTDAIFPRTFILWNHITAGFPEDIHDAIATFPEKFIAAVPFGAGPKFYAENRRADLLLNTFLEVLDFPDKGKLTVFFPIEAKEDKKDRNKDEGRRRKSAFDKPWPLIITDFSENFAKFLLCNQCFATASHAVWNLIPFNPKALASTITAFQGNVVSNDPDLIAEALACIKAATWCDVSIQSLVKRITQTQGRLGNPAELTVKMTRSWRLSYMETKNFEDDKGPVFLLTRERITDDLDMHRLLAAHIRQLKLRVNYQ
;
A
#
# COMPACT_ATOMS: atom_id res chain seq x y z
N MET A 1 -2.25 50.73 -2.19
CA MET A 1 -3.13 49.55 -2.31
C MET A 1 -2.83 48.85 -3.62
N LEU A 2 -1.97 47.82 -3.61
CA LEU A 2 -1.74 46.94 -4.75
C LEU A 2 -2.81 45.83 -4.68
N ALA A 3 -3.71 45.79 -5.66
CA ALA A 3 -4.68 44.71 -5.77
C ALA A 3 -3.97 43.43 -6.24
N LEU A 4 -3.77 42.48 -5.33
CA LEU A 4 -3.26 41.16 -5.68
C LEU A 4 -4.33 40.38 -6.47
N ARG A 5 -3.90 39.72 -7.54
CA ARG A 5 -4.79 38.91 -8.38
C ARG A 5 -5.11 37.60 -7.64
N PRO A 6 -6.38 37.16 -7.59
CA PRO A 6 -6.71 35.86 -7.03
C PRO A 6 -6.04 34.75 -7.85
N GLY A 7 -5.15 33.99 -7.22
CA GLY A 7 -4.54 32.80 -7.80
C GLY A 7 -5.57 31.68 -7.90
N LYS A 8 -5.84 31.17 -9.12
CA LYS A 8 -6.63 29.94 -9.28
C LYS A 8 -5.71 28.75 -9.04
N ILE A 9 -6.00 27.95 -8.01
CA ILE A 9 -5.47 26.59 -7.93
C ILE A 9 -6.16 25.79 -9.04
N ARG A 10 -5.39 25.36 -10.05
CA ARG A 10 -5.88 24.35 -10.98
C ARG A 10 -5.73 23.01 -10.29
N THR A 11 -6.83 22.30 -10.11
CA THR A 11 -6.76 20.85 -9.89
C THR A 11 -6.32 20.23 -11.20
N SER A 12 -5.02 20.23 -11.45
CA SER A 12 -4.44 19.43 -12.52
C SER A 12 -4.79 17.98 -12.21
N GLN A 13 -5.56 17.32 -13.07
CA GLN A 13 -5.52 15.86 -13.12
C GLN A 13 -4.12 15.49 -13.59
N ILE A 14 -3.17 15.44 -12.67
CA ILE A 14 -1.98 14.64 -12.89
C ILE A 14 -2.54 13.23 -12.97
N ILE A 15 -2.59 12.68 -14.18
CA ILE A 15 -2.73 11.26 -14.35
C ILE A 15 -1.51 10.69 -13.62
N PHE A 16 -1.73 10.20 -12.40
CA PHE A 16 -0.78 9.34 -11.72
C PHE A 16 -0.65 8.08 -12.61
N LYS A 17 0.19 8.17 -13.65
CA LYS A 17 1.00 7.02 -14.03
C LYS A 17 1.92 6.83 -12.85
N GLU A 18 1.44 6.05 -11.87
CA GLU A 18 2.14 5.55 -10.69
C GLU A 18 3.49 6.23 -10.45
N CYS A 19 3.51 7.35 -9.71
CA CYS A 19 4.75 7.93 -9.19
C CYS A 19 5.33 6.97 -8.14
N GLN A 20 5.98 5.90 -8.58
CA GLN A 20 6.88 5.08 -7.75
C GLN A 20 8.21 5.79 -7.47
N SER A 21 8.53 6.86 -8.22
CA SER A 21 9.77 7.64 -8.02
C SER A 21 9.81 8.44 -6.71
N ALA A 22 8.68 8.58 -6.00
CA ALA A 22 8.64 9.26 -4.70
C ALA A 22 9.15 8.39 -3.52
N ILE A 23 9.48 7.11 -3.74
CA ILE A 23 10.10 6.26 -2.72
C ILE A 23 11.64 6.46 -2.68
N GLU A 24 12.22 7.21 -3.62
CA GLU A 24 13.69 7.40 -3.69
C GLU A 24 14.27 8.51 -2.79
N PHE A 25 13.51 9.16 -1.90
CA PHE A 25 14.05 10.29 -1.13
C PHE A 25 13.79 10.23 0.38
N HIS A 26 14.66 9.50 1.08
CA HIS A 26 15.13 9.83 2.44
C HIS A 26 16.56 9.31 2.69
N SER A 27 17.46 9.46 1.70
CA SER A 27 18.87 9.02 1.80
C SER A 27 19.85 10.13 1.43
N SER A 28 19.70 11.31 2.04
CA SER A 28 20.82 12.23 2.26
C SER A 28 21.35 12.04 3.67
N LEU A 29 21.77 10.82 4.00
CA LEU A 29 22.66 10.56 5.13
C LEU A 29 24.03 10.28 4.54
N SER A 30 24.87 11.31 4.56
CA SER A 30 26.32 11.19 4.42
C SER A 30 26.82 10.14 5.41
N ALA A 31 27.25 8.99 4.92
CA ALA A 31 27.94 7.99 5.74
C ALA A 31 29.22 8.61 6.31
N PRO A 32 29.53 8.44 7.61
CA PRO A 32 30.84 8.82 8.14
C PRO A 32 31.91 7.94 7.49
N HIS A 33 32.94 8.58 6.94
CA HIS A 33 34.14 7.90 6.48
C HIS A 33 34.75 7.08 7.62
N SER A 34 34.73 5.77 7.50
CA SER A 34 35.59 4.88 8.28
C SER A 34 36.59 4.21 7.33
N PRO A 35 37.91 4.44 7.49
CA PRO A 35 38.93 3.75 6.72
C PRO A 35 39.31 2.46 7.46
N ASN A 36 39.28 1.32 6.77
CA ASN A 36 40.39 0.37 6.68
C ASN A 36 39.97 -1.09 6.36
N CYS A 37 40.68 -1.61 5.36
CA CYS A 37 41.29 -2.94 5.27
C CYS A 37 40.40 -4.19 5.25
N LEU A 38 40.20 -4.74 4.05
CA LEU A 38 40.31 -6.19 3.82
C LEU A 38 41.03 -6.48 2.48
N PRO A 39 41.89 -7.52 2.41
CA PRO A 39 42.68 -7.88 1.24
C PRO A 39 41.89 -8.71 0.21
N PRO A 40 42.37 -8.83 -1.06
CA PRO A 40 41.66 -9.53 -2.12
C PRO A 40 41.74 -11.06 -1.96
N ILE A 41 40.59 -11.73 -2.00
CA ILE A 41 40.49 -13.19 -2.04
C ILE A 41 40.80 -13.70 -3.45
N ALA A 42 41.71 -14.67 -3.51
CA ALA A 42 42.20 -15.31 -4.72
C ALA A 42 41.12 -16.09 -5.46
N LYS A 43 41.14 -15.97 -6.79
CA LYS A 43 40.35 -16.80 -7.72
C LYS A 43 40.88 -18.22 -7.72
N SER A 44 39.97 -19.20 -7.76
CA SER A 44 40.29 -20.60 -8.04
C SER A 44 39.18 -21.27 -8.85
N PRO A 45 39.50 -22.32 -9.62
CA PRO A 45 39.10 -22.41 -11.02
C PRO A 45 37.88 -23.28 -11.31
N SER A 46 37.36 -23.04 -12.51
CA SER A 46 36.26 -23.74 -13.17
C SER A 46 36.44 -25.26 -13.24
N SER A 47 35.42 -26.01 -12.79
CA SER A 47 35.29 -27.45 -13.05
C SER A 47 34.11 -27.75 -13.98
N ARG A 48 34.47 -27.95 -15.25
CA ARG A 48 34.04 -29.02 -16.17
C ARG A 48 32.70 -29.75 -15.91
N ARG A 49 31.72 -29.42 -16.76
CA ARG A 49 30.84 -30.27 -17.60
C ARG A 49 30.64 -31.74 -17.20
N GLN A 50 29.39 -32.13 -16.95
CA GLN A 50 28.83 -33.41 -17.41
C GLN A 50 27.42 -33.20 -17.96
N GLU A 51 27.26 -33.57 -19.23
CA GLU A 51 25.98 -33.68 -19.94
C GLU A 51 25.33 -35.01 -19.56
N GLY A 52 24.14 -34.95 -18.97
CA GLY A 52 23.30 -36.11 -18.65
C GLY A 52 22.06 -36.12 -19.53
N THR A 53 22.04 -37.05 -20.48
CA THR A 53 20.95 -37.39 -21.39
C THR A 53 19.73 -37.87 -20.60
N LEU A 54 18.59 -37.18 -20.68
CA LEU A 54 17.33 -37.65 -20.08
C LEU A 54 16.31 -38.06 -21.16
N THR A 55 15.95 -39.34 -21.09
CA THR A 55 14.98 -40.05 -21.91
C THR A 55 13.56 -39.53 -21.69
N LYS A 56 12.85 -39.30 -22.81
CA LYS A 56 11.41 -38.97 -22.86
C LYS A 56 10.61 -40.25 -22.62
N ASP A 57 9.86 -40.28 -21.52
CA ASP A 57 8.83 -41.30 -21.30
C ASP A 57 7.44 -40.65 -21.40
N ARG A 58 6.70 -41.04 -22.43
CA ARG A 58 5.33 -40.59 -22.71
C ARG A 58 4.37 -41.56 -22.03
N ARG A 59 3.56 -41.07 -21.09
CA ARG A 59 2.32 -41.76 -20.67
C ARG A 59 1.08 -41.02 -21.14
N PRO A 60 -0.02 -41.72 -21.46
CA PRO A 60 -1.25 -41.11 -21.95
C PRO A 60 -2.08 -40.54 -20.78
N ARG A 61 -2.70 -39.38 -21.01
CA ARG A 61 -3.76 -38.84 -20.15
C ARG A 61 -5.10 -39.41 -20.60
N GLU A 62 -5.71 -40.21 -19.74
CA GLU A 62 -7.13 -40.56 -19.82
C GLU A 62 -8.00 -39.36 -19.43
N ALA A 63 -8.99 -39.09 -20.26
CA ALA A 63 -9.99 -38.05 -20.05
C ALA A 63 -11.18 -38.63 -19.27
N VAL A 64 -11.34 -38.23 -18.00
CA VAL A 64 -12.56 -38.53 -17.24
C VAL A 64 -13.49 -37.33 -17.31
N ARG A 65 -14.59 -37.52 -18.03
CA ARG A 65 -15.68 -36.58 -18.26
C ARG A 65 -16.75 -36.80 -17.19
N GLY A 66 -16.72 -36.02 -16.11
CA GLY A 66 -17.77 -36.01 -15.08
C GLY A 66 -18.55 -34.70 -15.09
N LYS A 67 -19.69 -34.68 -15.80
CA LYS A 67 -20.70 -33.62 -15.69
C LYS A 67 -21.68 -34.01 -14.59
N THR A 68 -21.60 -33.38 -13.42
CA THR A 68 -22.65 -33.46 -12.40
C THR A 68 -23.36 -32.12 -12.33
N ARG A 69 -24.55 -32.06 -12.92
CA ARG A 69 -25.46 -30.91 -12.92
C ARG A 69 -26.35 -31.05 -11.70
N VAL A 70 -26.05 -30.33 -10.62
CA VAL A 70 -26.93 -30.27 -9.44
C VAL A 70 -28.02 -29.23 -9.71
N HIS A 71 -29.24 -29.71 -9.92
CA HIS A 71 -30.45 -28.90 -9.91
C HIS A 71 -30.81 -28.60 -8.44
N THR A 72 -30.66 -27.35 -8.01
CA THR A 72 -31.19 -26.90 -6.72
C THR A 72 -32.62 -26.37 -6.93
N THR A 73 -33.58 -27.15 -6.47
CA THR A 73 -35.01 -26.85 -6.47
C THR A 73 -35.31 -25.76 -5.44
N LEU A 74 -35.76 -24.59 -5.92
CA LEU A 74 -36.29 -23.52 -5.07
C LEU A 74 -37.65 -23.95 -4.48
N GLN A 75 -37.68 -24.31 -3.19
CA GLN A 75 -38.91 -24.42 -2.43
C GLN A 75 -39.43 -23.02 -2.08
N LYS A 76 -40.47 -22.58 -2.79
CA LYS A 76 -41.48 -21.65 -2.28
C LYS A 76 -42.31 -22.40 -1.24
N ASN A 77 -42.44 -21.88 -0.03
CA ASN A 77 -43.64 -21.97 0.82
C ASN A 77 -43.37 -21.22 2.14
N ASN A 78 -43.98 -20.05 2.31
CA ASN A 78 -44.24 -19.49 3.64
C ASN A 78 -45.73 -19.09 3.69
N PRO A 79 -46.51 -19.64 4.63
CA PRO A 79 -47.91 -19.27 4.81
C PRO A 79 -48.02 -17.89 5.47
N LEU A 80 -48.93 -17.10 4.89
CA LEU A 80 -49.33 -15.77 5.29
C LEU A 80 -50.10 -15.85 6.63
N THR A 81 -49.45 -15.51 7.75
CA THR A 81 -50.16 -15.27 9.02
C THR A 81 -50.67 -13.83 8.99
N LYS A 82 -51.99 -13.69 8.77
CA LYS A 82 -52.73 -12.45 9.05
C LYS A 82 -52.90 -12.32 10.57
N ASP A 83 -53.04 -11.07 11.01
CA ASP A 83 -53.42 -10.63 12.36
C ASP A 83 -52.28 -10.39 13.36
N GLN A 84 -51.51 -9.31 13.11
CA GLN A 84 -50.94 -8.50 14.19
C GLN A 84 -51.38 -7.06 14.00
N ALA A 85 -52.05 -6.52 15.03
CA ALA A 85 -52.47 -5.13 15.11
C ALA A 85 -51.26 -4.19 15.00
N PRO A 86 -51.40 -3.01 14.35
CA PRO A 86 -50.31 -2.06 14.25
C PRO A 86 -49.86 -1.60 15.65
N PRO A 87 -48.55 -1.59 15.94
CA PRO A 87 -48.07 -1.04 17.20
C PRO A 87 -48.46 0.46 17.28
N PRO A 88 -48.75 0.97 18.48
CA PRO A 88 -49.15 2.36 18.66
C PRO A 88 -48.06 3.29 18.12
N THR A 89 -48.45 4.10 17.14
CA THR A 89 -47.63 5.17 16.56
C THR A 89 -47.24 6.13 17.68
N THR A 90 -46.08 5.90 18.27
CA THR A 90 -45.51 6.81 19.26
C THR A 90 -45.12 8.05 18.49
N ASN A 91 -45.83 9.15 18.72
CA ASN A 91 -45.55 10.46 18.14
C ASN A 91 -44.15 10.90 18.61
N LEU A 92 -43.14 10.50 17.84
CA LEU A 92 -41.77 11.00 17.94
C LEU A 92 -41.84 12.50 17.67
N VAL A 93 -41.87 13.28 18.75
CA VAL A 93 -41.68 14.73 18.74
C VAL A 93 -40.42 14.98 17.91
N HIS A 94 -40.61 15.51 16.70
CA HIS A 94 -39.53 15.90 15.80
C HIS A 94 -38.89 17.17 16.38
N SER A 95 -38.09 17.01 17.44
CA SER A 95 -37.17 18.04 17.89
C SER A 95 -36.27 18.37 16.69
N HIS A 96 -36.39 19.59 16.19
CA HIS A 96 -35.54 20.05 15.10
C HIS A 96 -34.08 19.94 15.58
N PRO A 97 -33.23 19.15 14.91
CA PRO A 97 -31.86 18.98 15.34
C PRO A 97 -31.18 20.36 15.32
N ILE A 98 -30.58 20.73 16.45
CA ILE A 98 -29.80 21.95 16.59
C ILE A 98 -28.78 21.99 15.43
N PRO A 99 -28.66 23.11 14.69
CA PRO A 99 -27.67 23.24 13.62
C PRO A 99 -26.27 22.94 14.16
N TYR A 100 -25.56 22.03 13.50
CA TYR A 100 -24.17 21.74 13.85
C TYR A 100 -23.28 22.92 13.43
N GLU A 101 -22.59 23.53 14.39
CA GLU A 101 -21.62 24.59 14.13
C GLU A 101 -20.29 23.99 13.68
N LEU A 102 -19.80 24.43 12.52
CA LEU A 102 -18.52 23.98 11.98
C LEU A 102 -17.38 24.60 12.81
N PRO A 103 -16.38 23.81 13.24
CA PRO A 103 -15.22 24.36 13.94
C PRO A 103 -14.37 25.22 13.01
N ASP A 104 -13.38 25.94 13.56
CA ASP A 104 -12.36 26.62 12.76
C ASP A 104 -11.49 25.58 12.02
N PRO A 105 -11.43 25.59 10.67
CA PRO A 105 -10.58 24.66 9.91
C PRO A 105 -9.08 24.84 10.16
N ARG A 106 -8.65 25.97 10.72
CA ARG A 106 -7.26 26.26 11.11
C ARG A 106 -6.92 25.78 12.51
N ALA A 107 -7.90 25.40 13.34
CA ALA A 107 -7.65 24.88 14.67
C ALA A 107 -7.00 23.49 14.58
N THR A 108 -5.66 23.47 14.55
CA THR A 108 -4.85 22.24 14.45
C THR A 108 -4.42 21.67 15.79
N ALA A 109 -4.66 22.39 16.90
CA ALA A 109 -4.18 22.03 18.24
C ALA A 109 -4.69 20.65 18.73
N ASP A 110 -5.87 20.23 18.30
CA ASP A 110 -6.49 18.96 18.69
C ASP A 110 -6.37 17.86 17.61
N LEU A 111 -5.56 18.08 16.58
CA LEU A 111 -5.35 17.05 15.56
C LEU A 111 -4.41 15.97 16.10
N PRO A 112 -4.69 14.67 15.89
CA PRO A 112 -3.79 13.62 16.31
C PRO A 112 -2.41 13.81 15.69
N THR A 113 -1.40 13.92 16.56
CA THR A 113 0.01 13.99 16.17
C THR A 113 0.39 12.71 15.43
N ALA A 114 1.22 12.86 14.42
CA ALA A 114 1.53 11.87 13.40
C ALA A 114 1.95 10.47 13.77
N GLY A 115 2.42 10.25 14.99
CA GLY A 115 3.34 9.18 15.31
C GLY A 115 2.97 7.81 14.78
N ASP A 116 1.71 7.37 14.98
CA ASP A 116 1.42 5.93 14.92
C ASP A 116 0.29 5.51 13.96
N GLU A 117 -0.53 6.44 13.48
CA GLU A 117 -1.70 6.11 12.65
C GLU A 117 -1.34 5.96 11.17
N PHE A 118 -0.30 6.65 10.71
CA PHE A 118 0.10 6.66 9.31
C PHE A 118 1.14 5.58 9.05
N PRO A 119 0.87 4.60 8.18
CA PRO A 119 1.82 3.52 7.96
C PRO A 119 3.16 3.98 7.37
N TYR A 120 3.19 5.17 6.73
CA TYR A 120 4.38 5.76 6.10
C TYR A 120 5.26 6.55 7.07
N ASP A 121 4.72 6.94 8.24
CA ASP A 121 5.47 7.68 9.27
C ASP A 121 6.17 6.72 10.25
N LYS A 122 5.94 5.42 10.08
CA LYS A 122 6.54 4.38 10.93
C LYS A 122 7.97 4.12 10.53
N PHE A 123 8.76 3.73 11.51
CA PHE A 123 10.11 3.21 11.31
C PHE A 123 10.14 1.70 11.54
N THR A 124 11.14 1.01 11.01
CA THR A 124 11.41 -0.37 11.40
C THR A 124 11.66 -0.44 12.91
N ARG A 125 11.36 -1.59 13.52
CA ARG A 125 11.45 -1.82 14.97
C ARG A 125 10.51 -0.98 15.83
N SER A 126 9.58 -0.25 15.23
CA SER A 126 8.47 0.36 15.97
C SER A 126 7.44 -0.72 16.36
N GLY A 127 7.10 -0.78 17.65
CA GLY A 127 6.10 -1.71 18.19
C GLY A 127 6.62 -2.63 19.30
N GLU A 128 6.13 -3.87 19.31
CA GLU A 128 6.45 -4.87 20.35
C GLU A 128 7.93 -5.26 20.35
N THR A 129 8.54 -5.28 21.53
CA THR A 129 9.90 -5.77 21.74
C THR A 129 10.01 -7.24 21.33
N LEU A 130 11.00 -7.56 20.52
CA LEU A 130 11.27 -8.92 20.09
C LEU A 130 11.63 -9.81 21.29
N VAL A 131 10.87 -10.88 21.48
CA VAL A 131 11.12 -11.87 22.56
C VAL A 131 12.38 -12.70 22.28
N LYS A 132 12.70 -12.91 20.99
CA LYS A 132 13.85 -13.71 20.54
C LYS A 132 14.62 -12.93 19.50
N LEU A 133 15.93 -12.85 19.71
CA LEU A 133 16.90 -12.34 18.74
C LEU A 133 17.69 -13.52 18.18
N PRO A 134 18.26 -13.39 16.98
CA PRO A 134 19.21 -14.37 16.46
C PRO A 134 20.42 -14.48 17.41
N THR A 135 20.88 -15.70 17.66
CA THR A 135 22.06 -15.99 18.51
C THR A 135 23.37 -15.58 17.82
N GLY A 136 23.31 -15.40 16.50
CA GLY A 136 24.36 -14.88 15.64
C GLY A 136 23.87 -14.76 14.20
N SER A 137 24.76 -14.40 13.30
CA SER A 137 24.51 -14.54 11.86
C SER A 137 25.85 -14.71 11.18
N ALA A 138 26.00 -15.76 10.38
CA ALA A 138 27.24 -15.93 9.61
C ALA A 138 27.32 -14.90 8.46
N THR A 139 26.20 -14.26 8.11
CA THR A 139 26.14 -13.16 7.14
C THR A 139 25.90 -11.84 7.88
N PRO A 140 26.79 -10.85 7.75
CA PRO A 140 26.54 -9.53 8.31
C PRO A 140 25.33 -8.91 7.60
N PHE A 141 24.41 -8.35 8.38
CA PHE A 141 23.36 -7.46 7.90
C PHE A 141 23.36 -6.19 8.75
N THR A 142 22.92 -5.08 8.18
CA THR A 142 22.93 -3.80 8.88
C THR A 142 21.84 -3.77 9.96
N ASP A 143 22.27 -3.67 11.21
CA ASP A 143 21.43 -3.49 12.38
C ASP A 143 21.05 -2.01 12.54
N ALA A 144 20.08 -1.52 11.76
CA ALA A 144 19.68 -0.11 11.76
C ALA A 144 18.16 0.09 11.68
N ILE A 145 17.73 1.28 12.09
CA ILE A 145 16.35 1.75 11.98
C ILE A 145 16.18 2.47 10.65
N PHE A 146 15.18 2.06 9.87
CA PHE A 146 14.85 2.63 8.56
C PHE A 146 13.39 3.09 8.53
N PRO A 147 12.98 3.99 7.62
CA PRO A 147 11.57 4.20 7.34
C PRO A 147 10.89 2.89 6.93
N ARG A 148 9.67 2.65 7.42
CA ARG A 148 8.91 1.44 7.13
C ARG A 148 8.38 1.47 5.70
N THR A 149 8.75 0.47 4.92
CA THR A 149 8.19 0.29 3.58
C THR A 149 6.72 -0.13 3.68
N PHE A 150 5.82 0.61 3.02
CA PHE A 150 4.41 0.27 2.93
C PHE A 150 4.00 0.17 1.46
N ILE A 151 3.50 -0.98 1.06
CA ILE A 151 3.04 -1.25 -0.32
C ILE A 151 1.56 -1.62 -0.26
N LEU A 152 0.78 -1.01 -1.15
CA LEU A 152 -0.65 -1.25 -1.24
C LEU A 152 -0.95 -2.69 -1.63
N TRP A 153 -2.05 -3.25 -1.12
CA TRP A 153 -2.50 -4.60 -1.46
C TRP A 153 -2.53 -4.82 -2.97
N ASN A 154 -3.25 -3.95 -3.69
CA ASN A 154 -3.40 -4.02 -5.15
C ASN A 154 -2.09 -3.84 -5.94
N HIS A 155 -1.02 -3.37 -5.29
CA HIS A 155 0.29 -3.21 -5.91
C HIS A 155 1.17 -4.43 -5.63
N ILE A 156 1.19 -4.91 -4.38
CA ILE A 156 2.03 -6.03 -3.97
C ILE A 156 1.55 -7.37 -4.53
N THR A 157 0.25 -7.53 -4.77
CA THR A 157 -0.33 -8.74 -5.37
C THR A 157 -0.59 -8.60 -6.87
N ALA A 158 -0.15 -7.51 -7.48
CA ALA A 158 -0.39 -7.28 -8.89
C ALA A 158 0.29 -8.36 -9.75
N GLY A 159 -0.51 -9.08 -10.53
CA GLY A 159 -0.02 -10.15 -11.40
C GLY A 159 0.10 -11.52 -10.72
N PHE A 160 -0.31 -11.65 -9.46
CA PHE A 160 -0.40 -12.97 -8.82
C PHE A 160 -1.49 -13.82 -9.49
N PRO A 161 -1.28 -15.14 -9.61
CA PRO A 161 -2.36 -16.09 -9.86
C PRO A 161 -3.51 -15.96 -8.86
N GLU A 162 -4.74 -16.19 -9.31
CA GLU A 162 -5.97 -16.03 -8.49
C GLU A 162 -5.96 -16.95 -7.26
N ASP A 163 -5.50 -18.18 -7.40
CA ASP A 163 -5.38 -19.15 -6.29
C ASP A 163 -4.40 -18.68 -5.20
N ILE A 164 -3.25 -18.14 -5.60
CA ILE A 164 -2.27 -17.57 -4.66
C ILE A 164 -2.82 -16.30 -4.03
N HIS A 165 -3.45 -15.43 -4.83
CA HIS A 165 -4.08 -14.20 -4.35
C HIS A 165 -5.12 -14.50 -3.27
N ASP A 166 -6.01 -15.47 -3.50
CA ASP A 166 -7.08 -15.83 -2.58
C ASP A 166 -6.55 -16.53 -1.33
N ALA A 167 -5.51 -17.36 -1.46
CA ALA A 167 -4.85 -17.98 -0.32
C ALA A 167 -4.24 -16.91 0.61
N ILE A 168 -3.56 -15.91 0.05
CA ILE A 168 -2.97 -14.80 0.80
C ILE A 168 -4.06 -13.90 1.39
N ALA A 169 -5.14 -13.62 0.64
CA ALA A 169 -6.25 -12.81 1.14
C ALA A 169 -6.95 -13.48 2.34
N THR A 170 -7.04 -14.82 2.33
CA THR A 170 -7.69 -15.60 3.38
C THR A 170 -6.80 -15.77 4.61
N PHE A 171 -5.49 -15.98 4.43
CA PHE A 171 -4.53 -16.24 5.51
C PHE A 171 -3.25 -15.38 5.39
N PRO A 172 -3.36 -14.05 5.42
CA PRO A 172 -2.23 -13.15 5.13
C PRO A 172 -1.03 -13.36 6.05
N GLU A 173 -1.25 -13.77 7.30
CA GLU A 173 -0.23 -14.03 8.31
C GLU A 173 0.68 -15.22 7.98
N LYS A 174 0.27 -16.11 7.06
CA LYS A 174 1.08 -17.27 6.63
C LYS A 174 2.08 -16.92 5.52
N PHE A 175 2.05 -15.69 5.03
CA PHE A 175 2.85 -15.24 3.91
C PHE A 175 3.60 -13.94 4.26
N ILE A 176 4.84 -13.84 3.82
CA ILE A 176 5.61 -12.59 3.86
C ILE A 176 6.03 -12.26 2.44
N ALA A 177 5.85 -11.01 2.04
CA ALA A 177 6.36 -10.50 0.78
C ALA A 177 7.80 -10.02 0.95
N ALA A 178 8.70 -10.48 0.09
CA ALA A 178 10.08 -10.00 0.03
C ALA A 178 10.29 -9.20 -1.26
N VAL A 179 10.46 -7.89 -1.09
CA VAL A 179 10.61 -6.93 -2.18
C VAL A 179 12.03 -6.39 -2.20
N PRO A 180 12.79 -6.58 -3.29
CA PRO A 180 14.11 -5.99 -3.40
C PRO A 180 13.98 -4.45 -3.55
N PHE A 181 14.81 -3.70 -2.84
CA PHE A 181 14.83 -2.24 -2.87
C PHE A 181 15.25 -1.73 -4.26
N GLY A 182 14.55 -0.72 -4.77
CA GLY A 182 14.87 -0.09 -6.07
C GLY A 182 14.75 -1.03 -7.28
N ALA A 183 14.13 -2.19 -7.11
CA ALA A 183 14.25 -3.30 -8.04
C ALA A 183 12.89 -3.61 -8.70
N GLY A 184 12.75 -3.17 -9.95
CA GLY A 184 11.70 -3.60 -10.87
C GLY A 184 12.11 -4.84 -11.68
N PRO A 185 11.46 -5.10 -12.83
CA PRO A 185 11.78 -6.24 -13.71
C PRO A 185 13.27 -6.39 -14.07
N LYS A 186 14.03 -5.28 -14.10
CA LYS A 186 15.48 -5.30 -14.35
C LYS A 186 16.26 -6.12 -13.32
N PHE A 187 15.95 -5.98 -12.03
CA PHE A 187 16.63 -6.74 -10.98
C PHE A 187 16.46 -8.25 -11.17
N TYR A 188 15.26 -8.70 -11.52
CA TYR A 188 14.98 -10.12 -11.77
C TYR A 188 15.59 -10.64 -13.07
N ALA A 189 15.78 -9.77 -14.07
CA ALA A 189 16.50 -10.13 -15.29
C ALA A 189 17.99 -10.40 -15.01
N GLU A 190 18.59 -9.58 -14.14
CA GLU A 190 19.99 -9.69 -13.69
C GLU A 190 20.17 -10.81 -12.64
N ASN A 191 19.16 -11.03 -11.80
CA ASN A 191 19.15 -12.00 -10.71
C ASN A 191 18.08 -13.07 -10.93
N ARG A 192 18.24 -13.89 -11.97
CA ARG A 192 17.25 -14.94 -12.35
C ARG A 192 16.97 -15.97 -11.26
N ARG A 193 17.85 -16.09 -10.25
CA ARG A 193 17.72 -16.97 -9.09
C ARG A 193 17.58 -16.18 -7.79
N ALA A 194 16.87 -15.05 -7.82
CA ALA A 194 16.68 -14.22 -6.64
C ALA A 194 15.94 -14.96 -5.51
N ASP A 195 15.11 -15.96 -5.85
CA ASP A 195 14.51 -16.92 -4.93
C ASP A 195 15.58 -17.67 -4.12
N LEU A 196 16.59 -18.23 -4.79
CA LEU A 196 17.70 -18.91 -4.12
C LEU A 196 18.53 -17.94 -3.29
N LEU A 197 18.79 -16.74 -3.82
CA LEU A 197 19.59 -15.74 -3.12
C LEU A 197 18.92 -15.34 -1.80
N LEU A 198 17.60 -15.13 -1.81
CA LEU A 198 16.83 -14.85 -0.61
C LEU A 198 16.78 -16.08 0.31
N ASN A 199 16.56 -17.28 -0.22
CA ASN A 199 16.51 -18.51 0.58
C ASN A 199 17.84 -18.76 1.32
N THR A 200 18.97 -18.69 0.61
CA THR A 200 20.31 -18.84 1.21
C THR A 200 20.56 -17.79 2.29
N PHE A 201 20.13 -16.54 2.06
CA PHE A 201 20.23 -15.50 3.10
C PHE A 201 19.43 -15.89 4.36
N LEU A 202 18.17 -16.29 4.20
CA LEU A 202 17.31 -16.67 5.33
C LEU A 202 17.82 -17.93 6.05
N GLU A 203 18.40 -18.89 5.33
CA GLU A 203 19.02 -20.10 5.88
C GLU A 203 20.23 -19.78 6.77
N VAL A 204 20.97 -18.72 6.48
CA VAL A 204 22.18 -18.35 7.23
C VAL A 204 21.91 -17.52 8.50
N LEU A 205 20.73 -16.90 8.63
CA LEU A 205 20.36 -16.15 9.85
C LEU A 205 20.27 -17.10 11.06
N ASP A 206 21.14 -17.08 12.06
CA ASP A 206 21.07 -18.10 13.13
C ASP A 206 19.90 -17.82 14.10
N PHE A 207 18.73 -18.37 13.78
CA PHE A 207 17.49 -18.23 14.55
C PHE A 207 16.98 -19.63 14.94
N PRO A 208 16.69 -19.88 16.23
CA PRO A 208 16.52 -21.25 16.77
C PRO A 208 15.26 -21.96 16.27
N ASP A 209 14.26 -21.22 15.81
CA ASP A 209 13.00 -21.76 15.31
C ASP A 209 12.58 -20.97 14.07
N LYS A 210 13.09 -21.34 12.90
CA LYS A 210 12.72 -20.67 11.64
C LYS A 210 11.47 -21.23 11.00
N GLY A 211 11.12 -22.48 11.29
CA GLY A 211 10.26 -23.28 10.42
C GLY A 211 11.00 -23.83 9.19
N LYS A 212 10.26 -24.45 8.28
CA LYS A 212 10.78 -25.03 7.02
C LYS A 212 10.54 -24.05 5.88
N LEU A 213 11.35 -23.00 5.84
CA LEU A 213 11.16 -21.88 4.92
C LEU A 213 11.00 -22.33 3.47
N THR A 214 10.00 -21.77 2.79
CA THR A 214 9.84 -21.88 1.35
C THR A 214 9.86 -20.49 0.75
N VAL A 215 10.68 -20.27 -0.27
CA VAL A 215 10.73 -19.02 -1.05
C VAL A 215 10.37 -19.32 -2.49
N PHE A 216 9.39 -18.62 -3.06
CA PHE A 216 9.00 -18.83 -4.45
C PHE A 216 8.52 -17.56 -5.15
N PHE A 217 8.56 -17.61 -6.47
CA PHE A 217 7.94 -16.62 -7.33
C PHE A 217 6.46 -16.97 -7.54
N PRO A 218 5.53 -16.02 -7.34
CA PRO A 218 4.19 -16.15 -7.89
C PRO A 218 4.33 -16.01 -9.41
N ILE A 219 4.49 -17.14 -10.11
CA ILE A 219 4.62 -17.15 -11.57
C ILE A 219 3.33 -16.56 -12.14
N GLU A 220 3.43 -15.49 -12.94
CA GLU A 220 2.28 -14.88 -13.60
C GLU A 220 1.44 -16.00 -14.25
N ALA A 221 0.14 -16.03 -13.94
CA ALA A 221 -0.78 -16.86 -14.69
C ALA A 221 -0.56 -16.49 -16.17
N LYS A 222 -0.09 -17.43 -16.98
CA LYS A 222 -0.10 -17.28 -18.43
C LYS A 222 -1.57 -17.27 -18.81
N GLU A 223 -2.22 -16.11 -18.70
CA GLU A 223 -3.47 -15.87 -19.39
C GLU A 223 -3.18 -16.26 -20.84
N ASP A 224 -3.94 -17.22 -21.36
CA ASP A 224 -3.89 -17.66 -22.74
C ASP A 224 -4.29 -16.49 -23.65
N LYS A 225 -3.42 -15.49 -23.77
CA LYS A 225 -3.56 -14.31 -24.61
C LYS A 225 -3.28 -14.76 -26.04
N LYS A 226 -4.22 -15.53 -26.57
CA LYS A 226 -4.21 -15.99 -27.96
C LYS A 226 -4.43 -14.83 -28.95
N ASP A 227 -5.03 -13.71 -28.51
CA ASP A 227 -5.49 -12.66 -29.41
C ASP A 227 -4.99 -11.24 -29.10
N ARG A 228 -4.10 -11.04 -28.13
CA ARG A 228 -3.48 -9.71 -27.92
C ARG A 228 -2.21 -9.60 -28.76
N ASN A 229 -2.27 -8.71 -29.74
CA ASN A 229 -1.19 -8.33 -30.65
C ASN A 229 0.17 -8.34 -29.92
N LYS A 230 1.03 -9.29 -30.28
CA LYS A 230 2.27 -9.65 -29.57
C LYS A 230 3.23 -8.47 -29.41
N ASP A 231 3.09 -7.44 -30.24
CA ASP A 231 3.93 -6.24 -30.26
C ASP A 231 3.53 -5.17 -29.22
N GLU A 232 2.26 -5.08 -28.81
CA GLU A 232 1.86 -4.11 -27.77
C GLU A 232 2.24 -4.57 -26.35
N GLY A 233 2.25 -5.88 -26.12
CA GLY A 233 2.59 -6.47 -24.82
C GLY A 233 4.08 -6.32 -24.45
N ARG A 234 4.99 -6.20 -25.42
CA ARG A 234 6.43 -6.04 -25.16
C ARG A 234 6.85 -4.61 -24.84
N ARG A 235 6.11 -3.60 -25.32
CA ARG A 235 6.50 -2.19 -25.14
C ARG A 235 6.08 -1.56 -23.81
N ARG A 236 5.28 -2.26 -22.99
CA ARG A 236 4.71 -1.69 -21.76
C ARG A 236 5.21 -2.30 -20.45
N LYS A 237 6.17 -3.22 -20.46
CA LYS A 237 6.87 -3.58 -19.23
C LYS A 237 7.88 -2.48 -18.93
N SER A 238 7.41 -1.41 -18.29
CA SER A 238 8.27 -0.34 -17.79
C SER A 238 9.34 -1.00 -16.92
N ALA A 239 10.59 -0.52 -16.98
CA ALA A 239 11.62 -0.95 -16.04
C ALA A 239 11.22 -0.72 -14.56
N PHE A 240 10.17 0.07 -14.35
CA PHE A 240 9.56 0.46 -13.07
C PHE A 240 8.09 -0.02 -12.97
N ASP A 241 7.78 -1.23 -13.45
CA ASP A 241 6.49 -1.85 -13.18
C ASP A 241 6.29 -2.09 -11.67
N LYS A 242 5.04 -2.39 -11.29
CA LYS A 242 4.66 -2.80 -9.92
C LYS A 242 5.64 -3.81 -9.31
N PRO A 243 5.89 -3.74 -8.00
CA PRO A 243 6.84 -4.62 -7.34
C PRO A 243 6.42 -6.09 -7.57
N TRP A 244 7.40 -6.93 -7.90
CA TRP A 244 7.21 -8.39 -8.00
C TRP A 244 7.80 -9.07 -6.78
N PRO A 245 7.09 -9.12 -5.64
CA PRO A 245 7.62 -9.75 -4.45
C PRO A 245 7.90 -11.24 -4.66
N LEU A 246 8.96 -11.73 -4.02
CA LEU A 246 9.06 -13.14 -3.66
C LEU A 246 8.13 -13.42 -2.48
N ILE A 247 7.55 -14.61 -2.42
CA ILE A 247 6.70 -15.03 -1.31
C ILE A 247 7.50 -15.98 -0.42
N ILE A 248 7.50 -15.70 0.88
CA ILE A 248 8.05 -16.57 1.93
C ILE A 248 6.88 -17.23 2.67
N THR A 249 6.94 -18.55 2.87
CA THR A 249 5.98 -19.33 3.67
C THR A 249 6.68 -20.27 4.64
N ASP A 250 5.88 -21.00 5.43
CA ASP A 250 6.32 -22.10 6.31
C ASP A 250 7.34 -21.68 7.39
N PHE A 251 7.25 -20.41 7.80
CA PHE A 251 8.03 -19.83 8.87
C PHE A 251 7.36 -20.01 10.24
N SER A 252 8.15 -19.97 11.31
CA SER A 252 7.61 -19.88 12.68
C SER A 252 7.08 -18.46 12.97
N GLU A 253 6.16 -18.33 13.94
CA GLU A 253 5.63 -17.04 14.35
C GLU A 253 6.72 -16.09 14.89
N ASN A 254 7.66 -16.62 15.68
CA ASN A 254 8.75 -15.82 16.25
C ASN A 254 9.70 -15.31 15.15
N PHE A 255 9.98 -16.15 14.16
CA PHE A 255 10.82 -15.75 13.04
C PHE A 255 10.11 -14.72 12.15
N ALA A 256 8.81 -14.88 11.90
CA ALA A 256 8.00 -13.87 11.21
C ALA A 256 8.06 -12.51 11.90
N LYS A 257 7.85 -12.48 13.22
CA LYS A 257 7.94 -11.25 14.02
C LYS A 257 9.32 -10.60 13.90
N PHE A 258 10.39 -11.39 13.98
CA PHE A 258 11.76 -10.90 13.78
C PHE A 258 11.97 -10.30 12.39
N LEU A 259 11.55 -11.00 11.33
CA LEU A 259 11.69 -10.54 9.94
C LEU A 259 10.91 -9.26 9.69
N LEU A 260 9.65 -9.19 10.15
CA LEU A 260 8.77 -8.04 9.94
C LEU A 260 9.13 -6.84 10.82
N CYS A 261 9.70 -7.06 12.01
CA CYS A 261 10.19 -6.01 12.88
C CYS A 261 11.39 -5.29 12.27
N ASN A 262 12.36 -6.05 11.73
CA ASN A 262 13.52 -5.47 11.06
C ASN A 262 13.19 -4.93 9.68
N GLN A 263 12.34 -5.65 8.93
CA GLN A 263 11.83 -5.34 7.59
C GLN A 263 12.90 -5.15 6.51
N CYS A 264 13.90 -4.30 6.71
CA CYS A 264 14.96 -4.03 5.74
C CYS A 264 16.21 -4.83 6.08
N PHE A 265 16.68 -5.64 5.13
CA PHE A 265 17.91 -6.42 5.24
C PHE A 265 18.83 -6.08 4.06
N ALA A 266 19.89 -5.31 4.33
CA ALA A 266 20.97 -5.10 3.37
C ALA A 266 21.92 -6.30 3.40
N THR A 267 21.96 -7.08 2.32
CA THR A 267 22.84 -8.25 2.20
C THR A 267 24.13 -7.90 1.46
N ALA A 268 25.21 -8.64 1.72
CA ALA A 268 26.49 -8.46 1.03
C ALA A 268 26.40 -8.67 -0.50
N SER A 269 25.36 -9.35 -0.97
CA SER A 269 25.13 -9.76 -2.36
C SER A 269 24.49 -8.69 -3.26
N HIS A 270 24.67 -7.39 -2.94
CA HIS A 270 24.10 -6.26 -3.67
C HIS A 270 22.56 -6.20 -3.72
N ALA A 271 21.88 -6.96 -2.85
CA ALA A 271 20.43 -6.90 -2.71
C ALA A 271 20.08 -6.31 -1.34
N VAL A 272 19.08 -5.45 -1.32
CA VAL A 272 18.45 -4.99 -0.07
C VAL A 272 17.03 -5.51 -0.11
N TRP A 273 16.66 -6.37 0.84
CA TRP A 273 15.35 -6.99 0.91
C TRP A 273 14.45 -6.24 1.89
N ASN A 274 13.26 -5.85 1.43
CA ASN A 274 12.18 -5.37 2.27
C ASN A 274 11.18 -6.50 2.50
N LEU A 275 11.07 -6.98 3.74
CA LEU A 275 10.15 -8.00 4.19
C LEU A 275 8.88 -7.33 4.75
N ILE A 276 7.78 -7.51 4.06
CA ILE A 276 6.54 -6.76 4.27
C ILE A 276 5.42 -7.76 4.53
N PRO A 277 4.54 -7.51 5.53
CA PRO A 277 3.39 -8.38 5.73
C PRO A 277 2.38 -8.16 4.61
N PHE A 278 1.74 -9.24 4.16
CA PHE A 278 0.55 -9.08 3.33
C PHE A 278 -0.57 -8.48 4.17
N ASN A 279 -1.22 -7.46 3.62
CA ASN A 279 -2.31 -6.78 4.30
C ASN A 279 -3.41 -6.46 3.28
N PRO A 280 -4.47 -7.29 3.18
CA PRO A 280 -5.61 -7.03 2.28
C PRO A 280 -6.31 -5.69 2.54
N LYS A 281 -6.08 -5.12 3.72
CA LYS A 281 -6.59 -3.83 4.17
C LYS A 281 -5.65 -2.65 3.82
N ALA A 282 -4.49 -2.88 3.22
CA ALA A 282 -3.56 -1.83 2.83
C ALA A 282 -4.08 -1.02 1.62
N LEU A 283 -4.77 0.09 1.93
CA LEU A 283 -5.24 1.07 0.95
C LEU A 283 -4.34 2.31 0.89
N ALA A 284 -4.44 3.05 -0.21
CA ALA A 284 -3.74 4.33 -0.35
C ALA A 284 -4.21 5.30 0.75
N SER A 285 -3.27 5.91 1.48
CA SER A 285 -3.56 7.05 2.36
C SER A 285 -3.65 8.35 1.57
N THR A 286 -3.01 8.40 0.41
CA THR A 286 -2.98 9.55 -0.49
C THR A 286 -4.34 9.74 -1.13
N ILE A 287 -4.93 10.92 -0.94
CA ILE A 287 -6.18 11.32 -1.57
C ILE A 287 -5.87 11.92 -2.95
N THR A 288 -5.01 12.93 -2.98
CA THR A 288 -4.68 13.68 -4.19
C THR A 288 -3.39 14.48 -4.01
N ALA A 289 -2.82 14.93 -5.12
CA ALA A 289 -1.71 15.85 -5.16
C ALA A 289 -2.16 17.15 -5.83
N PHE A 290 -1.77 18.29 -5.27
CA PHE A 290 -2.02 19.61 -5.84
C PHE A 290 -0.72 20.18 -6.40
N GLN A 291 -0.84 20.84 -7.56
CA GLN A 291 0.25 21.52 -8.25
C GLN A 291 -0.14 22.96 -8.56
N GLY A 292 0.87 23.82 -8.69
CA GLY A 292 0.71 25.19 -9.15
C GLY A 292 1.55 26.17 -8.35
N ASN A 293 1.44 27.45 -8.69
CA ASN A 293 2.28 28.52 -8.12
C ASN A 293 2.08 28.73 -6.60
N VAL A 294 1.02 28.16 -6.05
CA VAL A 294 0.68 28.24 -4.62
C VAL A 294 1.42 27.18 -3.79
N VAL A 295 2.04 26.20 -4.44
CA VAL A 295 2.77 25.14 -3.74
C VAL A 295 4.15 25.65 -3.34
N SER A 296 4.38 25.78 -2.04
CA SER A 296 5.64 26.20 -1.43
C SER A 296 5.92 25.40 -0.16
N ASN A 297 7.18 25.29 0.26
CA ASN A 297 7.55 24.67 1.52
C ASN A 297 7.42 25.63 2.72
N ASP A 298 6.35 26.42 2.74
CA ASP A 298 6.04 27.37 3.80
C ASP A 298 4.97 26.75 4.74
N PRO A 299 5.28 26.50 6.02
CA PRO A 299 4.35 25.90 6.98
C PRO A 299 3.02 26.65 7.09
N ASP A 300 3.03 27.98 7.05
CA ASP A 300 1.80 28.79 7.19
C ASP A 300 0.90 28.62 5.97
N LEU A 301 1.51 28.54 4.77
CA LEU A 301 0.78 28.30 3.52
C LEU A 301 0.25 26.87 3.43
N ILE A 302 0.99 25.89 3.95
CA ILE A 302 0.53 24.50 4.06
C ILE A 302 -0.68 24.42 4.99
N ALA A 303 -0.62 25.07 6.17
CA ALA A 303 -1.72 25.10 7.12
C ALA A 303 -2.96 25.79 6.52
N GLU A 304 -2.77 26.92 5.85
CA GLU A 304 -3.86 27.66 5.20
C GLU A 304 -4.50 26.86 4.06
N ALA A 305 -3.68 26.22 3.23
CA ALA A 305 -4.17 25.36 2.15
C ALA A 305 -4.96 24.18 2.71
N LEU A 306 -4.48 23.52 3.77
CA LEU A 306 -5.19 22.44 4.43
C LEU A 306 -6.53 22.92 5.01
N ALA A 307 -6.56 24.09 5.66
CA ALA A 307 -7.78 24.69 6.20
C ALA A 307 -8.81 24.98 5.08
N CYS A 308 -8.37 25.53 3.96
CA CYS A 308 -9.23 25.74 2.78
C CYS A 308 -9.83 24.44 2.24
N ILE A 309 -9.01 23.39 2.14
CA ILE A 309 -9.46 22.06 1.67
C ILE A 309 -10.48 21.47 2.66
N LYS A 310 -10.23 21.56 3.97
CA LYS A 310 -11.17 21.11 5.01
C LYS A 310 -12.50 21.85 4.93
N ALA A 311 -12.48 23.19 4.91
CA ALA A 311 -13.69 24.00 4.82
C ALA A 311 -14.53 23.68 3.57
N ALA A 312 -13.88 23.55 2.40
CA ALA A 312 -14.56 23.16 1.17
C ALA A 312 -15.19 21.76 1.26
N THR A 313 -14.48 20.82 1.90
CA THR A 313 -14.96 19.45 2.12
C THR A 313 -16.15 19.43 3.08
N TRP A 314 -16.10 20.23 4.16
CA TRP A 314 -17.16 20.30 5.16
C TRP A 314 -18.44 20.89 4.62
N CYS A 315 -18.37 21.77 3.63
CA CYS A 315 -19.54 22.39 3.01
C CYS A 315 -20.11 21.58 1.82
N ASP A 316 -19.42 20.52 1.36
CA ASP A 316 -19.87 19.72 0.21
C ASP A 316 -20.90 18.65 0.60
N VAL A 317 -22.14 18.83 0.15
CA VAL A 317 -23.28 17.94 0.47
C VAL A 317 -23.08 16.51 -0.06
N SER A 318 -22.39 16.34 -1.20
CA SER A 318 -22.16 15.02 -1.79
C SER A 318 -21.15 14.25 -0.94
N ILE A 319 -20.07 14.92 -0.52
CA ILE A 319 -19.08 14.34 0.39
C ILE A 319 -19.73 14.01 1.74
N GLN A 320 -20.48 14.94 2.34
CA GLN A 320 -21.18 14.70 3.60
C GLN A 320 -22.10 13.46 3.53
N SER A 321 -22.87 13.33 2.45
CA SER A 321 -23.77 12.19 2.24
C SER A 321 -23.00 10.88 2.10
N LEU A 322 -21.88 10.90 1.38
CA LEU A 322 -21.01 9.74 1.20
C LEU A 322 -20.35 9.33 2.52
N VAL A 323 -19.82 10.28 3.29
CA VAL A 323 -19.23 10.05 4.61
C VAL A 323 -20.25 9.44 5.54
N LYS A 324 -21.47 10.00 5.60
CA LYS A 324 -22.57 9.43 6.39
C LYS A 324 -22.85 7.97 6.01
N ARG A 325 -22.91 7.66 4.72
CA ARG A 325 -23.13 6.28 4.24
C ARG A 325 -22.00 5.35 4.71
N ILE A 326 -20.75 5.78 4.56
CA ILE A 326 -19.57 5.05 5.04
C ILE A 326 -19.66 4.80 6.55
N THR A 327 -19.87 5.83 7.35
CA THR A 327 -19.88 5.69 8.82
C THR A 327 -21.09 4.88 9.31
N GLN A 328 -22.24 4.98 8.63
CA GLN A 328 -23.41 4.15 8.92
C GLN A 328 -23.13 2.67 8.69
N THR A 329 -22.42 2.29 7.62
CA THR A 329 -22.00 0.88 7.43
C THR A 329 -21.05 0.38 8.52
N GLN A 330 -20.44 1.28 9.30
CA GLN A 330 -19.60 0.98 10.45
C GLN A 330 -20.35 1.07 11.80
N GLY A 331 -21.68 1.22 11.77
CA GLY A 331 -22.51 1.36 12.97
C GLY A 331 -22.40 2.74 13.65
N ARG A 332 -21.79 3.73 13.00
CA ARG A 332 -21.66 5.10 13.53
C ARG A 332 -22.77 5.97 12.96
N LEU A 333 -23.65 6.45 13.84
CA LEU A 333 -24.71 7.42 13.54
C LEU A 333 -24.25 8.82 13.96
N GLY A 334 -24.73 9.85 13.25
CA GLY A 334 -24.38 11.24 13.56
C GLY A 334 -24.83 12.22 12.48
N ASN A 335 -24.62 13.50 12.74
CA ASN A 335 -24.85 14.55 11.76
C ASN A 335 -23.83 14.41 10.60
N PRO A 336 -24.25 14.47 9.31
CA PRO A 336 -23.33 14.36 8.18
C PRO A 336 -22.14 15.34 8.22
N ALA A 337 -22.37 16.58 8.63
CA ALA A 337 -21.33 17.60 8.75
C ALA A 337 -20.34 17.26 9.86
N GLU A 338 -20.83 16.88 11.04
CA GLU A 338 -19.99 16.43 12.17
C GLU A 338 -19.13 15.22 11.80
N LEU A 339 -19.72 14.22 11.15
CA LEU A 339 -19.00 13.05 10.68
C LEU A 339 -17.91 13.42 9.66
N THR A 340 -18.17 14.41 8.80
CA THR A 340 -17.21 14.92 7.82
C THR A 340 -16.08 15.71 8.50
N VAL A 341 -16.38 16.52 9.52
CA VAL A 341 -15.37 17.18 10.35
C VAL A 341 -14.47 16.13 11.00
N LYS A 342 -15.06 15.12 11.66
CA LYS A 342 -14.32 14.02 12.30
C LYS A 342 -13.42 13.28 11.31
N MET A 343 -13.93 13.02 10.11
CA MET A 343 -13.20 12.39 9.02
C MET A 343 -11.94 13.17 8.60
N THR A 344 -12.02 14.51 8.55
CA THR A 344 -10.88 15.35 8.15
C THR A 344 -9.84 15.58 9.24
N ARG A 345 -10.05 15.09 10.47
CA ARG A 345 -9.10 15.29 11.58
C ARG A 345 -7.74 14.68 11.31
N SER A 346 -7.69 13.57 10.60
CA SER A 346 -6.43 12.93 10.21
C SER A 346 -5.84 13.49 8.91
N TRP A 347 -6.43 14.50 8.28
CA TRP A 347 -5.89 15.00 7.02
C TRP A 347 -4.57 15.74 7.23
N ARG A 348 -3.61 15.44 6.36
CA ARG A 348 -2.31 16.12 6.30
C ARG A 348 -2.02 16.58 4.90
N LEU A 349 -1.36 17.72 4.82
CA LEU A 349 -0.83 18.25 3.58
C LEU A 349 0.68 18.30 3.72
N SER A 350 1.39 17.60 2.84
CA SER A 350 2.85 17.54 2.85
C SER A 350 3.40 18.18 1.57
N TYR A 351 4.40 19.04 1.71
CA TYR A 351 5.17 19.52 0.57
C TYR A 351 6.13 18.41 0.09
N MET A 352 6.17 18.19 -1.22
CA MET A 352 7.12 17.27 -1.85
C MET A 352 7.67 17.87 -3.13
N GLU A 353 8.98 17.77 -3.34
CA GLU A 353 9.59 18.08 -4.63
C GLU A 353 9.47 16.87 -5.54
N THR A 354 8.78 17.03 -6.67
CA THR A 354 8.73 15.98 -7.70
C THR A 354 9.73 16.30 -8.80
N LYS A 355 10.41 15.27 -9.29
CA LYS A 355 11.17 15.31 -10.54
C LYS A 355 10.42 14.44 -11.53
N ASN A 356 9.99 15.01 -12.66
CA ASN A 356 9.47 14.18 -13.75
C ASN A 356 10.63 13.52 -14.53
N PHE A 357 10.31 12.63 -15.48
CA PHE A 357 11.32 11.97 -16.33
C PHE A 357 12.09 12.94 -17.24
N GLU A 358 11.57 14.15 -17.44
CA GLU A 358 12.19 15.22 -18.23
C GLU A 358 13.03 16.16 -17.32
N ASP A 359 13.19 15.81 -16.04
CA ASP A 359 13.80 16.63 -14.98
C ASP A 359 13.13 18.00 -14.78
N ASP A 360 11.90 18.18 -15.28
CA ASP A 360 11.05 19.28 -14.81
C ASP A 360 10.68 19.01 -13.36
N LYS A 361 11.13 19.93 -12.53
CA LYS A 361 10.84 19.93 -11.11
C LYS A 361 9.56 20.68 -10.87
N GLY A 362 8.62 20.01 -10.22
CA GLY A 362 7.36 20.61 -9.80
C GLY A 362 7.16 20.36 -8.31
N PRO A 363 7.06 21.40 -7.46
CA PRO A 363 6.61 21.19 -6.10
C PRO A 363 5.15 20.72 -6.13
N VAL A 364 4.81 19.77 -5.27
CA VAL A 364 3.44 19.30 -5.07
C VAL A 364 3.06 19.34 -3.60
N PHE A 365 1.79 19.63 -3.33
CA PHE A 365 1.20 19.32 -2.03
C PHE A 365 0.50 17.97 -2.09
N LEU A 366 0.93 17.03 -1.27
CA LEU A 366 0.33 15.71 -1.15
C LEU A 366 -0.68 15.71 0.00
N LEU A 367 -1.97 15.54 -0.32
CA LEU A 367 -3.03 15.39 0.68
C LEU A 367 -3.16 13.91 1.06
N THR A 368 -2.86 13.59 2.31
CA THR A 368 -2.97 12.25 2.88
C THR A 368 -3.99 12.23 4.02
N ARG A 369 -4.50 11.04 4.35
CA ARG A 369 -5.41 10.82 5.47
C ARG A 369 -5.32 9.41 6.03
N GLU A 370 -5.85 9.25 7.23
CA GLU A 370 -6.17 7.93 7.76
C GLU A 370 -7.30 7.26 6.95
N ARG A 371 -7.35 5.94 7.02
CA ARG A 371 -8.37 5.13 6.38
C ARG A 371 -9.71 5.31 7.09
N ILE A 372 -10.69 5.83 6.35
CA ILE A 372 -12.07 5.99 6.85
C ILE A 372 -12.88 4.71 6.65
N THR A 373 -12.63 3.95 5.58
CA THR A 373 -13.44 2.77 5.21
C THR A 373 -12.56 1.61 4.76
N ASP A 374 -13.02 0.39 5.06
CA ASP A 374 -12.40 -0.83 4.57
C ASP A 374 -12.78 -1.15 3.12
N ASP A 375 -13.87 -0.55 2.61
CA ASP A 375 -14.36 -0.69 1.25
C ASP A 375 -13.54 0.16 0.26
N LEU A 376 -12.87 -0.51 -0.69
CA LEU A 376 -12.01 0.11 -1.70
C LEU A 376 -12.79 1.02 -2.66
N ASP A 377 -14.00 0.63 -3.07
CA ASP A 377 -14.79 1.39 -4.03
C ASP A 377 -15.34 2.66 -3.40
N MET A 378 -15.78 2.57 -2.15
CA MET A 378 -16.18 3.73 -1.36
C MET A 378 -14.99 4.66 -1.07
N HIS A 379 -13.80 4.11 -0.81
CA HIS A 379 -12.58 4.89 -0.67
C HIS A 379 -12.26 5.65 -1.96
N ARG A 380 -12.31 4.98 -3.12
CA ARG A 380 -12.05 5.57 -4.44
C ARG A 380 -13.07 6.65 -4.79
N LEU A 381 -14.35 6.38 -4.53
CA LEU A 381 -15.43 7.33 -4.76
C LEU A 381 -15.24 8.61 -3.93
N LEU A 382 -14.88 8.47 -2.65
CA LEU A 382 -14.60 9.62 -1.80
C LEU A 382 -13.39 10.43 -2.30
N ALA A 383 -12.30 9.76 -2.68
CA ALA A 383 -11.14 10.43 -3.25
C ALA A 383 -11.48 11.16 -4.57
N ALA A 384 -12.36 10.58 -5.40
CA ALA A 384 -12.83 11.21 -6.63
C ALA A 384 -13.63 12.49 -6.36
N HIS A 385 -14.53 12.48 -5.38
CA HIS A 385 -15.27 13.69 -4.98
C HIS A 385 -14.35 14.80 -4.45
N ILE A 386 -13.38 14.45 -3.60
CA ILE A 386 -12.42 15.43 -3.06
C ILE A 386 -11.60 16.07 -4.19
N ARG A 387 -11.21 15.29 -5.21
CA ARG A 387 -10.50 15.80 -6.40
C ARG A 387 -11.35 16.73 -7.26
N GLN A 388 -12.66 16.69 -7.13
CA GLN A 388 -13.58 17.57 -7.88
C GLN A 388 -13.93 18.84 -7.11
N LEU A 389 -13.45 19.01 -5.87
CA LEU A 389 -13.69 20.22 -5.09
C LEU A 389 -13.16 21.46 -5.80
N LYS A 390 -14.00 22.50 -5.82
CA LYS A 390 -13.61 23.82 -6.32
C LYS A 390 -12.96 24.61 -5.19
N LEU A 391 -11.65 24.49 -5.08
CA LEU A 391 -10.87 25.21 -4.07
C LEU A 391 -10.64 26.66 -4.50
N ARG A 392 -10.97 27.60 -3.63
CA ARG A 392 -10.59 29.02 -3.75
C ARG A 392 -9.66 29.33 -2.59
N VAL A 393 -8.43 29.69 -2.89
CA VAL A 393 -7.48 30.17 -1.89
C VAL A 393 -7.33 31.66 -2.10
N ASN A 394 -7.78 32.43 -1.11
CA ASN A 394 -7.67 33.87 -1.12
C ASN A 394 -6.32 34.24 -0.49
N TYR A 395 -5.36 34.67 -1.32
CA TYR A 395 -4.14 35.30 -0.82
C TYR A 395 -4.40 36.79 -0.63
N GLN A 396 -4.02 37.32 0.53
CA GLN A 396 -3.95 38.75 0.82
C GLN A 396 -2.52 39.26 0.76
#